data_AF-A0A1I6IBN8-F1
#
_entry.id   AF-A0A1I6IBN8-F1
#
_cell.length_a   1.000
_cell.length_b   1.000
_cell.length_c   1.000
_cell.angle_alpha   90.00
_cell.angle_beta   90.00
_cell.angle_gamma   90.00
#
_symmetry.space_group_name_H-M   'P 1'
#
loop_
_entity.id
_entity.type
_entity.pdbx_description
1 polymer ?
#
loop_
_entity_poly.entity_id
_entity_poly.type
_entity_poly.pdbx_seq_one_letter_code
_entity_poly.pdbx_strand_id
1 'polypeptide(L)'
;MSLFSADESLREPFNTLVDRLLADVELKPADIFLHALESEADTQMNYWVVRLLIEREEVDPHHAVSQDSAGAAVMPLHAACLLKNMGALAAMLDLDAYQGSPLGSEFGSALRICQTQGFDHGAGLMMAHAKQHDLLEALLLSLQGVKPH
;
A
#
# COMPACT_ATOMS: atom_id res chain seq x y z
N MET A 1 -7.81 -2.43 -14.31
CA MET A 1 -6.46 -2.63 -14.89
C MET A 1 -5.50 -2.49 -13.72
N SER A 2 -4.68 -3.49 -13.40
CA SER A 2 -3.69 -3.35 -12.32
C SER A 2 -2.73 -2.22 -12.66
N LEU A 3 -2.48 -1.33 -11.70
CA LEU A 3 -1.63 -0.15 -11.87
C LEU A 3 -0.14 -0.52 -11.92
N PHE A 4 0.18 -1.67 -11.34
CA PHE A 4 1.46 -2.34 -11.37
C PHE A 4 1.36 -3.56 -12.30
N SER A 5 2.38 -3.85 -13.09
CA SER A 5 2.36 -5.05 -13.94
C SER A 5 2.72 -6.30 -13.12
N ALA A 6 1.86 -6.68 -12.19
CA ALA A 6 1.99 -7.95 -11.47
C ALA A 6 1.92 -9.12 -12.45
N ASP A 7 2.83 -10.08 -12.32
CA ASP A 7 2.74 -11.32 -13.08
C ASP A 7 1.70 -12.22 -12.40
N GLU A 8 0.49 -12.23 -12.96
CA GLU A 8 -0.64 -13.03 -12.49
C GLU A 8 -0.33 -14.54 -12.45
N SER A 9 0.65 -15.02 -13.24
CA SER A 9 1.06 -16.43 -13.17
C SER A 9 1.75 -16.78 -11.84
N LEU A 10 2.23 -15.78 -11.09
CA LEU A 10 2.86 -15.95 -9.80
C LEU A 10 1.87 -16.04 -8.63
N ARG A 11 0.58 -15.73 -8.86
CA ARG A 11 -0.44 -15.76 -7.81
C ARG A 11 -0.49 -17.10 -7.06
N GLU A 12 -0.52 -18.22 -7.78
CA GLU A 12 -0.59 -19.55 -7.16
C GLU A 12 0.69 -19.98 -6.43
N PRO A 13 1.89 -19.77 -7.00
CA PRO A 13 3.13 -19.92 -6.25
C PRO A 13 3.15 -19.12 -4.94
N PHE A 14 2.69 -17.86 -4.96
CA PHE A 14 2.64 -17.03 -3.76
C PHE A 14 1.53 -17.44 -2.79
N ASN A 15 0.40 -17.97 -3.28
CA ASN A 15 -0.60 -18.61 -2.41
C ASN A 15 0.03 -19.73 -1.57
N THR A 16 0.77 -20.62 -2.23
CA THR A 16 1.46 -21.73 -1.55
C THR A 16 2.52 -21.23 -0.57
N LEU A 17 3.23 -20.14 -0.91
CA LEU A 17 4.19 -19.51 -0.01
C LEU A 17 3.51 -18.96 1.24
N VAL A 18 2.43 -18.17 1.07
CA VAL A 18 1.67 -17.58 2.18
C VAL A 18 1.06 -18.68 3.05
N ASP A 19 0.52 -19.76 2.48
CA ASP A 19 0.03 -20.92 3.24
C ASP A 19 1.11 -21.51 4.13
N ARG A 20 2.34 -21.63 3.61
CA ARG A 20 3.47 -22.16 4.40
C ARG A 20 3.89 -21.20 5.51
N LEU A 21 3.89 -19.90 5.25
CA LEU A 21 4.21 -18.89 6.26
C LEU A 21 3.16 -18.87 7.37
N LEU A 22 1.88 -18.97 7.03
CA LEU A 22 0.76 -19.00 7.98
C LEU A 22 0.65 -20.33 8.75
N ALA A 23 1.14 -21.43 8.17
CA ALA A 23 1.20 -22.72 8.84
C ALA A 23 2.30 -22.79 9.92
N ASP A 24 3.26 -21.87 9.88
CA ASP A 24 4.28 -21.76 10.92
C ASP A 24 3.69 -21.12 12.18
N VAL A 25 3.62 -21.89 13.26
CA VAL A 25 2.97 -21.50 14.52
C VAL A 25 3.70 -20.35 15.22
N GLU A 26 4.96 -20.07 14.84
CA GLU A 26 5.76 -18.98 15.40
C GLU A 26 5.49 -17.63 14.73
N LEU A 27 4.91 -17.62 13.53
CA LEU A 27 4.69 -16.42 12.74
C LEU A 27 3.25 -15.94 12.85
N LYS A 28 3.05 -14.69 13.27
CA LYS A 28 1.74 -14.05 13.20
C LYS A 28 1.55 -13.41 11.84
N PRO A 29 0.33 -13.40 11.28
CA PRO A 29 0.05 -12.72 10.01
C PRO A 29 0.48 -11.24 9.99
N ALA A 30 0.26 -10.54 11.10
CA ALA A 30 0.68 -9.14 11.25
C ALA A 30 2.20 -8.96 11.17
N ASP A 31 2.99 -9.91 11.70
CA ASP A 31 4.45 -9.86 11.65
C ASP A 31 4.94 -10.16 10.22
N ILE A 32 4.33 -11.12 9.53
CA ILE A 32 4.62 -11.41 8.11
C ILE A 32 4.31 -10.18 7.24
N PHE A 33 3.19 -9.52 7.49
CA PHE A 33 2.80 -8.30 6.79
C PHE A 33 3.77 -7.16 7.03
N LEU A 34 4.16 -6.92 8.29
CA LEU A 34 5.14 -5.89 8.62
C LEU A 34 6.49 -6.19 7.96
N HIS A 35 6.95 -7.44 7.97
CA HIS A 35 8.15 -7.85 7.26
C HIS A 35 8.03 -7.64 5.75
N ALA A 36 6.88 -7.91 5.15
CA ALA A 36 6.66 -7.64 3.72
C ALA A 36 6.68 -6.13 3.41
N LEU A 37 6.24 -5.27 4.33
CA LEU A 37 6.36 -3.81 4.22
C LEU A 37 7.81 -3.33 4.32
N GLU A 38 8.59 -3.88 5.25
CA GLU A 38 9.99 -3.52 5.51
C GLU A 38 10.99 -4.15 4.54
N SER A 39 10.57 -5.19 3.82
CA SER A 39 11.41 -5.99 2.93
C SER A 39 11.93 -5.20 1.73
N GLU A 40 13.25 -5.26 1.51
CA GLU A 40 13.92 -4.81 0.27
C GLU A 40 13.91 -5.90 -0.83
N ALA A 41 13.13 -6.97 -0.66
CA ALA A 41 13.01 -8.02 -1.66
C ALA A 41 12.37 -7.53 -2.97
N ASP A 42 12.28 -8.44 -3.94
CA ASP A 42 11.70 -8.14 -5.25
C ASP A 42 10.27 -7.56 -5.13
N THR A 43 9.95 -6.60 -6.00
CA THR A 43 8.66 -5.90 -5.98
C THR A 43 7.48 -6.85 -6.15
N GLN A 44 7.59 -7.92 -6.96
CA GLN A 44 6.54 -8.92 -7.11
C GLN A 44 6.31 -9.70 -5.81
N MET A 45 7.37 -9.99 -5.06
CA MET A 45 7.25 -10.69 -3.78
C MET A 45 6.46 -9.86 -2.77
N ASN A 46 6.86 -8.60 -2.57
CA ASN A 46 6.15 -7.73 -1.63
C ASN A 46 4.70 -7.48 -2.07
N TYR A 47 4.47 -7.31 -3.38
CA TYR A 47 3.12 -7.17 -3.93
C TYR A 47 2.23 -8.38 -3.59
N TRP A 48 2.67 -9.59 -3.94
CA TRP A 48 1.83 -10.77 -3.77
C TRP A 48 1.62 -11.13 -2.30
N VAL A 49 2.65 -11.02 -1.46
CA VAL A 49 2.51 -11.32 -0.02
C VAL A 49 1.52 -10.35 0.64
N VAL A 50 1.68 -9.03 0.42
CA VAL A 50 0.76 -8.02 0.96
C VAL A 50 -0.66 -8.21 0.44
N ARG A 51 -0.82 -8.39 -0.87
CA ARG A 51 -2.12 -8.59 -1.51
C ARG A 51 -2.85 -9.80 -0.95
N LEU A 52 -2.18 -10.94 -0.85
CA LEU A 52 -2.78 -12.18 -0.40
C LEU A 52 -3.13 -12.14 1.09
N LEU A 53 -2.30 -11.53 1.94
CA LEU A 53 -2.63 -11.38 3.36
C LEU A 53 -3.89 -10.53 3.59
N ILE A 54 -4.08 -9.46 2.80
CA ILE A 54 -5.29 -8.62 2.87
C ILE A 54 -6.49 -9.35 2.26
N GLU A 55 -6.38 -9.90 1.04
CA GLU A 55 -7.49 -10.60 0.36
C GLU A 55 -8.02 -11.80 1.16
N ARG A 56 -7.16 -12.43 1.98
CA ARG A 56 -7.53 -13.56 2.84
C ARG A 56 -8.03 -13.14 4.22
N GLU A 57 -8.16 -11.84 4.47
CA GLU A 57 -8.59 -11.28 5.76
C GLU A 57 -7.67 -11.67 6.93
N GLU A 58 -6.42 -12.05 6.65
CA GLU A 58 -5.42 -12.37 7.66
C GLU A 58 -4.85 -11.11 8.32
N VAL A 59 -4.94 -9.97 7.62
CA VAL A 59 -4.56 -8.64 8.11
C VAL A 59 -5.60 -7.60 7.71
N ASP A 60 -5.95 -6.73 8.66
CA ASP A 60 -6.77 -5.55 8.42
C ASP A 60 -5.88 -4.39 7.90
N PRO A 61 -6.04 -3.95 6.64
CA PRO A 61 -5.25 -2.85 6.09
C PRO A 61 -5.57 -1.48 6.69
N HIS A 62 -6.63 -1.38 7.52
CA HIS A 62 -6.99 -0.18 8.26
C HIS A 62 -6.51 -0.21 9.70
N HIS A 63 -5.77 -1.25 10.10
CA HIS A 63 -5.09 -1.27 11.39
C HIS A 63 -3.73 -0.58 11.29
N ALA A 64 -3.44 0.32 12.23
CA ALA A 64 -2.16 1.02 12.26
C ALA A 64 -1.01 0.03 12.51
N VAL A 65 0.06 0.15 11.73
CA VAL A 65 1.26 -0.70 11.87
C VAL A 65 2.30 -0.08 12.81
N SER A 66 2.22 1.23 13.04
CA SER A 66 3.12 1.95 13.95
C SER A 66 2.51 3.29 14.37
N GLN A 67 3.26 4.05 15.16
CA GLN A 67 2.98 5.45 15.50
C GLN A 67 4.19 6.32 15.16
N ASP A 68 3.94 7.54 14.69
CA ASP A 68 5.01 8.51 14.47
C ASP A 68 5.47 9.17 15.79
N SER A 69 6.48 10.03 15.70
CA SER A 69 7.03 10.74 16.86
C SER A 69 6.05 11.72 17.53
N ALA A 70 4.96 12.08 16.86
CA ALA A 70 3.87 12.89 17.40
C ALA A 70 2.72 12.04 17.95
N GLY A 71 2.83 10.71 17.91
CA GLY A 71 1.81 9.76 18.33
C GLY A 71 0.68 9.55 17.32
N ALA A 72 0.82 10.05 16.09
CA ALA A 72 -0.15 9.81 15.04
C ALA A 72 0.02 8.39 14.45
N ALA A 73 -1.11 7.76 14.11
CA ALA A 73 -1.13 6.41 13.56
C ALA A 73 -0.47 6.37 12.17
N VAL A 74 0.47 5.43 12.00
CA VAL A 74 1.06 5.10 10.70
C VAL A 74 0.26 3.93 10.13
N MET A 75 -0.58 4.24 9.15
CA MET A 75 -1.35 3.26 8.38
C MET A 75 -0.42 2.48 7.43
N PRO A 76 -0.80 1.27 7.01
CA PRO A 76 -0.03 0.48 6.04
C PRO A 76 0.34 1.25 4.77
N LEU A 77 -0.60 2.04 4.21
CA LEU A 77 -0.33 2.87 3.04
C LEU A 77 0.77 3.90 3.31
N HIS A 78 0.77 4.53 4.49
CA HIS A 78 1.86 5.43 4.92
C HIS A 78 3.19 4.69 5.01
N ALA A 79 3.20 3.49 5.59
CA ALA A 79 4.40 2.68 5.77
C ALA A 79 5.02 2.29 4.42
N ALA A 80 4.23 1.86 3.43
CA ALA A 80 4.77 1.55 2.10
C ALA A 80 5.39 2.78 1.43
N CYS A 81 4.81 3.96 1.60
CA CYS A 81 5.38 5.22 1.11
C CYS A 81 6.68 5.60 1.85
N LEU A 82 6.70 5.44 3.18
CA LEU A 82 7.87 5.72 4.03
C LEU A 82 9.05 4.79 3.68
N LEU A 83 8.77 3.51 3.46
CA LEU A 83 9.75 2.47 3.18
C LEU A 83 10.07 2.34 1.68
N LYS A 84 9.47 3.19 0.85
CA LYS A 84 9.61 3.17 -0.63
C LYS A 84 9.31 1.80 -1.25
N ASN A 85 8.40 1.05 -0.63
CA ASN A 85 8.06 -0.30 -1.04
C ASN A 85 6.96 -0.27 -2.13
N MET A 86 7.42 -0.28 -3.38
CA MET A 86 6.53 -0.22 -4.55
C MET A 86 5.53 -1.38 -4.60
N GLY A 87 5.95 -2.58 -4.23
CA GLY A 87 5.11 -3.78 -4.33
C GLY A 87 3.95 -3.71 -3.35
N ALA A 88 4.26 -3.39 -2.09
CA ALA A 88 3.25 -3.18 -1.06
C ALA A 88 2.30 -2.04 -1.40
N LEU A 89 2.82 -0.90 -1.87
CA LEU A 89 2.01 0.24 -2.28
C LEU A 89 1.04 -0.16 -3.40
N ALA A 90 1.53 -0.85 -4.44
CA ALA A 90 0.70 -1.32 -5.53
C ALA A 90 -0.39 -2.29 -5.07
N ALA A 91 -0.06 -3.25 -4.20
CA ALA A 91 -1.02 -4.19 -3.67
C ALA A 91 -2.16 -3.49 -2.91
N MET A 92 -1.83 -2.50 -2.07
CA MET A 92 -2.84 -1.75 -1.33
C MET A 92 -3.70 -0.87 -2.23
N LEU A 93 -3.12 -0.23 -3.25
CA LEU A 93 -3.90 0.59 -4.20
C LEU A 93 -4.84 -0.28 -5.03
N ASP A 94 -4.37 -1.41 -5.57
CA ASP A 94 -5.19 -2.34 -6.35
C ASP A 94 -6.37 -2.93 -5.55
N LEU A 95 -6.27 -2.96 -4.22
CA LEU A 95 -7.30 -3.44 -3.31
C LEU A 95 -8.15 -2.32 -2.70
N ASP A 96 -7.89 -1.05 -3.04
CA ASP A 96 -8.46 0.12 -2.35
C ASP A 96 -8.30 0.05 -0.82
N ALA A 97 -7.17 -0.49 -0.35
CA ALA A 97 -6.87 -0.82 1.04
C ALA A 97 -6.42 0.41 1.85
N TYR A 98 -7.21 1.49 1.80
CA TYR A 98 -7.00 2.75 2.52
C TYR A 98 -8.36 3.37 2.86
N GLN A 99 -8.44 4.22 3.88
CA GLN A 99 -9.73 4.77 4.29
C GLN A 99 -10.22 5.87 3.34
N GLY A 100 -11.46 5.70 2.87
CA GLY A 100 -12.21 6.73 2.15
C GLY A 100 -11.99 6.69 0.63
N SER A 101 -11.30 7.69 0.10
CA SER A 101 -11.10 7.87 -1.35
C SER A 101 -9.70 8.42 -1.64
N PRO A 102 -9.27 8.49 -2.91
CA PRO A 102 -8.04 9.18 -3.30
C PRO A 102 -7.98 10.66 -2.89
N LEU A 103 -9.11 11.28 -2.49
CA LEU A 103 -9.16 12.63 -1.91
C LEU A 103 -9.16 12.64 -0.38
N GLY A 104 -9.15 11.47 0.24
CA GLY A 104 -9.14 11.27 1.68
C GLY A 104 -7.82 11.69 2.32
N SER A 105 -7.87 11.88 3.65
CA SER A 105 -6.70 12.33 4.41
C SER A 105 -5.56 11.32 4.35
N GLU A 106 -5.84 10.02 4.51
CA GLU A 106 -4.83 8.95 4.48
C GLU A 106 -4.10 8.91 3.13
N PHE A 107 -4.85 8.93 2.02
CA PHE A 107 -4.27 8.96 0.69
C PHE A 107 -3.44 10.22 0.44
N GLY A 108 -3.98 11.39 0.83
CA GLY A 108 -3.28 12.66 0.68
C GLY A 108 -1.98 12.74 1.51
N SER A 109 -1.97 12.24 2.74
CA SER A 109 -0.75 12.17 3.55
C SER A 109 0.25 11.15 3.01
N ALA A 110 -0.20 9.97 2.57
CA ALA A 110 0.65 8.97 1.92
C ALA A 110 1.32 9.54 0.64
N LEU A 111 0.57 10.27 -0.19
CA LEU A 111 1.11 10.91 -1.40
C LEU A 111 2.14 12.00 -1.05
N ARG A 112 1.88 12.80 -0.02
CA ARG A 112 2.84 13.80 0.46
C ARG A 112 4.11 13.16 1.00
N ILE A 113 4.02 12.00 1.66
CA ILE A 113 5.19 11.21 2.08
C ILE A 113 6.01 10.82 0.86
N CYS A 114 5.39 10.26 -0.20
CA CYS A 114 6.11 9.92 -1.43
C CYS A 114 6.86 11.13 -2.01
N GLN A 115 6.17 12.27 -2.12
CA GLN A 115 6.75 13.50 -2.68
C GLN A 115 7.91 14.05 -1.83
N THR A 116 7.75 14.08 -0.51
CA THR A 116 8.77 14.64 0.40
C THR A 116 10.02 13.76 0.49
N GLN A 117 9.88 12.45 0.30
CA GLN A 117 11.00 11.50 0.35
C GLN A 117 11.65 11.22 -1.01
N GLY A 118 11.16 11.83 -2.09
CA GLY A 118 11.64 11.55 -3.45
C GLY A 118 11.34 10.13 -3.91
N PHE A 119 10.20 9.57 -3.50
CA PHE A 119 9.68 8.30 -4.01
C PHE A 119 8.78 8.55 -5.22
N ASP A 120 9.38 9.10 -6.30
CA ASP A 120 8.66 9.62 -7.46
C ASP A 120 7.79 8.57 -8.16
N HIS A 121 8.32 7.34 -8.27
CA HIS A 121 7.57 6.23 -8.85
C HIS A 121 6.32 5.90 -8.02
N GLY A 122 6.41 5.93 -6.69
CA GLY A 122 5.27 5.68 -5.79
C GLY A 122 4.23 6.79 -5.88
N ALA A 123 4.66 8.05 -5.95
CA ALA A 123 3.76 9.17 -6.20
C ALA A 123 3.05 9.05 -7.56
N GLY A 124 3.79 8.67 -8.61
CA GLY A 124 3.23 8.42 -9.93
C GLY A 124 2.19 7.30 -9.94
N LEU A 125 2.43 6.23 -9.18
CA LEU A 125 1.49 5.11 -9.03
C LEU A 125 0.20 5.57 -8.33
N MET A 126 0.30 6.34 -7.25
CA MET A 126 -0.86 6.92 -6.57
C MET A 126 -1.64 7.89 -7.47
N MET A 127 -0.97 8.71 -8.27
CA MET A 127 -1.64 9.58 -9.25
C MET A 127 -2.35 8.77 -10.35
N ALA A 128 -1.74 7.69 -10.82
CA ALA A 128 -2.38 6.76 -11.75
C ALA A 128 -3.61 6.10 -11.11
N HIS A 129 -3.54 5.72 -9.84
CA HIS A 129 -4.69 5.23 -9.06
C HIS A 129 -5.81 6.27 -9.03
N ALA A 130 -5.54 7.49 -8.59
CA ALA A 130 -6.53 8.56 -8.58
C ALA A 130 -7.14 8.83 -9.97
N LYS A 131 -6.36 8.68 -11.04
CA LYS A 131 -6.86 8.77 -12.42
C LYS A 131 -7.82 7.65 -12.78
N GLN A 132 -7.58 6.42 -12.34
CA GLN A 132 -8.50 5.30 -12.59
C GLN A 132 -9.86 5.50 -11.90
N HIS A 133 -9.89 6.28 -10.83
CA HIS A 133 -11.12 6.66 -10.12
C HIS A 133 -11.71 7.99 -10.61
N ASP A 134 -11.20 8.59 -11.70
CA ASP A 134 -11.62 9.90 -12.22
C ASP A 134 -11.45 11.08 -11.21
N LEU A 135 -10.52 10.95 -10.25
CA LEU A 135 -10.29 11.92 -9.18
C LEU A 135 -8.96 12.67 -9.28
N LEU A 136 -8.16 12.45 -10.34
CA LEU A 136 -6.83 13.04 -10.46
C LEU A 136 -6.87 14.58 -10.45
N GLU A 137 -7.78 15.22 -11.18
CA GLU A 137 -7.86 16.68 -11.22
C GLU A 137 -8.21 17.27 -9.85
N ALA A 138 -9.19 16.67 -9.16
CA ALA A 138 -9.58 17.07 -7.81
C ALA A 138 -8.44 16.85 -6.80
N LEU A 139 -7.65 15.80 -6.96
CA LEU A 139 -6.47 15.53 -6.13
C LEU A 139 -5.38 16.57 -6.37
N LEU A 140 -5.10 16.94 -7.62
CA LEU A 140 -4.10 17.96 -7.92
C LEU A 140 -4.50 19.33 -7.35
N LEU A 141 -5.78 19.68 -7.41
CA LEU A 141 -6.31 20.90 -6.78
C LEU A 141 -6.15 20.84 -5.25
N SER A 142 -6.49 19.71 -4.62
CA SER A 142 -6.39 19.57 -3.16
C SER A 142 -4.95 19.67 -2.65
N LEU A 143 -3.98 19.15 -3.41
CA LEU A 143 -2.55 19.27 -3.12
C LEU A 143 -2.04 20.72 -3.22
N GLN A 144 -2.63 21.53 -4.09
CA GLN A 144 -2.34 22.97 -4.20
C GLN A 144 -3.02 23.82 -3.12
N GLY A 145 -3.78 23.19 -2.21
CA GLY A 145 -4.53 23.89 -1.17
C GLY A 145 -5.85 24.50 -1.66
N VAL A 146 -6.28 24.16 -2.87
CA VAL A 146 -7.56 24.57 -3.45
C VAL A 146 -8.58 23.47 -3.15
N LYS A 147 -9.63 23.78 -2.38
CA LYS A 147 -10.69 22.80 -2.11
C LYS A 147 -11.43 22.49 -3.43
N PRO A 148 -11.48 21.24 -3.91
CA PRO A 148 -12.35 20.88 -5.02
C PRO A 148 -13.81 21.09 -4.58
N HIS A 149 -14.59 21.76 -5.44
CA HIS A 149 -16.01 22.06 -5.23
C HIS A 149 -16.90 20.89 -5.63
#